data_AF-A0A942C2Z8-F1
#
_entry.id   AF-A0A942C2Z8-F1
#
_cell.length_a   1.000
_cell.length_b   1.000
_cell.length_c   1.000
_cell.angle_alpha   90.00
_cell.angle_beta   90.00
_cell.angle_gamma   90.00
#
_symmetry.space_group_name_H-M   'P 1'
#
loop_
_entity.id
_entity.type
_entity.pdbx_description
1 polymer ?
#
loop_
_entity_poly.entity_id
_entity_poly.type
_entity_poly.pdbx_seq_one_letter_code
_entity_poly.pdbx_strand_id
1 'polypeptide(L)'
;MAIQKTLELEYRLSDLPSAQHRAGLAGLVLLMQWLAQRTKTRGQCKIVKLDQYSAVIQLDLAGLGILFDELFAASWQPRKSDPQKKIAMPKGTFLADCDPSGEEKLWLALWQEVVLTILRNKSTNRIGFVTRAEGRKTNEAEKIWGNLFANSTEELSGTFLLGARAKNAEKVPFLSTMRHKFLLYFWPLVIEVYRVAGRDKDGRLKCSGYFIVIPDVSNLKLFCEVFPQMLLHRSTEKIGEKILKASLASVSMEASFETMSKIHEHTPLRSTETSREPSLLGVEVFQVDRPGQDIAIQDFSRVTIKPMLFEEYAKVNATTTNHLFRQQRLSNLIQGDPPLLGFLSLFCTAPVENTIGSYTFRQDSRAFFEQYIEENIPMPSSKKNPDNDSQESGRKVPRKSPESIEQAVYKMVSTYLTKRLEMKENLIWKGIKHDANKRAEYSEKKRAIARTTFYSVRSRSDDDFVEYFTKTLCSVSQQMSEKGFLRIAQTLFAEPEKIRTLTMVALAAQG
;
A
#
# COMPACT_ATOMS: atom_id res chain seq x y z
N MET A 1 -6.16 -55.09 12.86
CA MET A 1 -6.50 -53.81 12.19
C MET A 1 -6.48 -52.71 13.23
N ALA A 2 -5.47 -51.85 13.25
CA ALA A 2 -5.48 -50.68 14.11
C ALA A 2 -6.49 -49.67 13.52
N ILE A 3 -7.47 -49.23 14.32
CA ILE A 3 -8.43 -48.20 13.93
C ILE A 3 -7.62 -46.94 13.61
N GLN A 4 -7.59 -46.54 12.35
CA GLN A 4 -6.95 -45.31 11.91
C GLN A 4 -7.75 -44.15 12.51
N LYS A 5 -7.24 -43.58 13.62
CA LYS A 5 -7.90 -42.51 14.35
C LYS A 5 -7.95 -41.28 13.44
N THR A 6 -9.14 -40.82 13.12
CA THR A 6 -9.36 -39.58 12.37
C THR A 6 -9.64 -38.46 13.36
N LEU A 7 -9.25 -37.24 12.99
CA LEU A 7 -9.52 -36.02 13.75
C LEU A 7 -10.37 -35.11 12.87
N GLU A 8 -11.46 -34.62 13.44
CA GLU A 8 -12.28 -33.58 12.84
C GLU A 8 -12.02 -32.24 13.54
N LEU A 9 -11.70 -31.23 12.75
CA LEU A 9 -11.43 -29.87 13.18
C LEU A 9 -12.46 -28.94 12.54
N GLU A 10 -13.34 -28.36 13.37
CA GLU A 10 -14.24 -27.29 12.96
C GLU A 10 -13.64 -25.94 13.33
N TYR A 11 -13.60 -25.03 12.35
CA TYR A 11 -13.19 -23.65 12.54
C TYR A 11 -14.26 -22.71 12.00
N ARG A 12 -14.56 -21.65 12.77
CA ARG A 12 -15.43 -20.55 12.36
C ARG A 12 -14.65 -19.25 12.42
N LEU A 13 -14.77 -18.40 11.40
CA LEU A 13 -14.05 -17.11 11.34
C LEU A 13 -14.32 -16.23 12.57
N SER A 14 -15.55 -16.26 13.10
CA SER A 14 -15.96 -15.51 14.30
C SER A 14 -15.21 -15.91 15.57
N ASP A 15 -14.74 -17.15 15.64
CA ASP A 15 -14.15 -17.74 16.84
C ASP A 15 -12.62 -17.57 16.83
N LEU A 16 -12.06 -17.11 15.70
CA LEU A 16 -10.62 -16.96 15.52
C LEU A 16 -10.11 -15.64 16.10
N PRO A 17 -9.03 -15.66 16.89
CA PRO A 17 -8.67 -14.53 17.75
C PRO A 17 -7.98 -13.36 17.02
N SER A 18 -7.54 -13.53 15.77
CA SER A 18 -6.91 -12.45 15.00
C SER A 18 -6.98 -12.66 13.49
N ALA A 19 -6.67 -11.62 12.71
CA ALA A 19 -6.55 -11.71 11.26
C ALA A 19 -5.51 -12.76 10.84
N GLN A 20 -4.39 -12.91 11.56
CA GLN A 20 -3.41 -13.98 11.31
C GLN A 20 -4.00 -15.38 11.44
N HIS A 21 -4.94 -15.62 12.36
CA HIS A 21 -5.60 -16.92 12.47
C HIS A 21 -6.62 -17.13 11.34
N ARG A 22 -7.37 -16.09 10.95
CA ARG A 22 -8.31 -16.15 9.81
C ARG A 22 -7.58 -16.36 8.48
N ALA A 23 -6.47 -15.65 8.27
CA ALA A 23 -5.53 -15.89 7.18
C ALA A 23 -4.95 -17.32 7.26
N GLY A 24 -4.62 -17.80 8.46
CA GLY A 24 -4.18 -19.18 8.70
C GLY A 24 -5.18 -20.22 8.24
N LEU A 25 -6.47 -20.04 8.55
CA LEU A 25 -7.54 -20.92 8.08
C LEU A 25 -7.64 -20.90 6.55
N ALA A 26 -7.59 -19.72 5.93
CA ALA A 26 -7.60 -19.60 4.47
C ALA A 26 -6.39 -20.29 3.82
N GLY A 27 -5.19 -20.11 4.37
CA GLY A 27 -3.98 -20.77 3.88
C GLY A 27 -4.03 -22.29 4.00
N LEU A 28 -4.62 -22.81 5.07
CA LEU A 28 -4.85 -24.25 5.24
C LEU A 28 -5.83 -24.78 4.18
N VAL A 29 -6.97 -24.11 4.00
CA VAL A 29 -7.97 -24.49 3.00
C VAL A 29 -7.38 -24.49 1.59
N LEU A 30 -6.65 -23.43 1.21
CA LEU A 30 -6.01 -23.32 -0.10
C LEU A 30 -4.99 -24.43 -0.34
N LEU A 31 -4.14 -24.73 0.65
CA LEU A 31 -3.16 -25.80 0.53
C LEU A 31 -3.84 -27.17 0.36
N MET A 32 -4.90 -27.44 1.12
CA MET A 32 -5.67 -28.68 1.01
C MET A 32 -6.36 -28.81 -0.36
N GLN A 33 -6.98 -27.73 -0.87
CA GLN A 33 -7.61 -27.70 -2.18
C GLN A 33 -6.58 -27.97 -3.30
N TRP A 34 -5.41 -27.35 -3.20
CA TRP A 34 -4.32 -27.54 -4.15
C TRP A 34 -3.76 -28.98 -4.11
N LEU A 35 -3.56 -29.56 -2.92
CA LEU A 35 -3.09 -30.95 -2.77
C LEU A 35 -4.08 -31.97 -3.35
N ALA A 36 -5.38 -31.73 -3.16
CA ALA A 36 -6.44 -32.60 -3.66
C ALA A 36 -6.47 -32.70 -5.20
N GLN A 37 -6.01 -31.68 -5.91
CA GLN A 37 -5.93 -31.67 -7.38
C GLN A 37 -4.73 -32.46 -7.93
N ARG A 38 -3.68 -32.67 -7.13
CA ARG A 38 -2.37 -33.11 -7.62
C ARG A 38 -1.94 -34.49 -7.17
N THR A 39 -2.51 -35.01 -6.08
CA THR A 39 -2.04 -36.25 -5.49
C THR A 39 -3.20 -37.18 -5.17
N LYS A 40 -3.04 -38.48 -5.49
CA LYS A 40 -3.73 -39.52 -4.73
C LYS A 40 -3.04 -39.57 -3.36
N THR A 41 -3.54 -38.79 -2.41
CA THR A 41 -2.96 -38.68 -1.08
C THR A 41 -3.00 -40.03 -0.35
N ARG A 42 -1.86 -40.46 0.22
CA ARG A 42 -1.85 -41.53 1.22
C ARG A 42 -2.32 -40.94 2.55
N GLY A 43 -3.49 -41.36 3.04
CA GLY A 43 -4.10 -40.81 4.25
C GLY A 43 -5.28 -39.88 3.98
N GLN A 44 -6.01 -39.56 5.03
CA GLN A 44 -7.16 -38.66 5.00
C GLN A 44 -6.72 -37.23 5.26
N CYS A 45 -6.92 -36.36 4.26
CA CYS A 45 -6.78 -34.92 4.37
C CYS A 45 -7.86 -34.31 3.49
N LYS A 46 -9.03 -34.02 4.07
CA LYS A 46 -10.22 -33.64 3.32
C LYS A 46 -10.95 -32.49 3.99
N ILE A 47 -11.44 -31.58 3.17
CA ILE A 47 -12.39 -30.56 3.61
C ILE A 47 -13.77 -31.20 3.50
N VAL A 48 -14.40 -31.47 4.65
CA VAL A 48 -15.74 -32.08 4.74
C VAL A 48 -16.82 -31.05 4.43
N LYS A 49 -16.62 -29.83 4.95
CA LYS A 49 -17.52 -28.70 4.74
C LYS A 49 -16.70 -27.43 4.56
N LEU A 50 -17.09 -26.62 3.59
CA LEU A 50 -16.57 -25.27 3.38
C LEU A 50 -17.74 -24.35 3.05
N ASP A 51 -17.98 -23.37 3.90
CA ASP A 51 -18.93 -22.30 3.63
C ASP A 51 -18.28 -20.93 3.79
N GLN A 52 -19.11 -19.90 3.74
CA GLN A 52 -18.67 -18.51 3.84
C GLN A 52 -17.92 -18.22 5.15
N TYR A 53 -18.29 -18.86 6.27
CA TYR A 53 -17.81 -18.46 7.59
C TYR A 53 -17.05 -19.57 8.31
N SER A 54 -17.02 -20.79 7.76
CA SER A 54 -16.47 -21.94 8.45
C SER A 54 -15.89 -22.99 7.52
N ALA A 55 -15.00 -23.81 8.07
CA ALA A 55 -14.52 -25.03 7.45
C ALA A 55 -14.48 -26.18 8.47
N VAL A 56 -14.87 -27.37 8.01
CA VAL A 56 -14.73 -28.62 8.74
C VAL A 56 -13.70 -29.47 8.00
N ILE A 57 -12.63 -29.82 8.69
CA ILE A 57 -11.46 -30.50 8.14
C ILE A 57 -11.30 -31.85 8.82
N GLN A 58 -11.17 -32.91 8.02
CA GLN A 58 -10.91 -34.26 8.50
C GLN A 58 -9.49 -34.68 8.12
N LEU A 59 -8.72 -35.08 9.13
CA LEU A 59 -7.32 -35.44 9.01
C LEU A 59 -7.06 -36.79 9.68
N ASP A 60 -6.16 -37.58 9.12
CA ASP A 60 -5.41 -38.59 9.87
C ASP A 60 -3.92 -38.18 9.99
N LEU A 61 -3.13 -38.94 10.74
CA LEU A 61 -1.70 -38.66 10.92
C LEU A 61 -0.94 -38.62 9.58
N ALA A 62 -1.30 -39.49 8.62
CA ALA A 62 -0.64 -39.52 7.32
C ALA A 62 -1.00 -38.27 6.48
N GLY A 63 -2.25 -37.84 6.51
CA GLY A 63 -2.71 -36.61 5.87
C GLY A 63 -2.08 -35.36 6.47
N LEU A 64 -1.93 -35.30 7.79
CA LEU A 64 -1.18 -34.23 8.45
C LEU A 64 0.30 -34.23 8.04
N GLY A 65 0.90 -35.42 7.89
CA GLY A 65 2.26 -35.58 7.35
C GLY A 65 2.40 -34.94 5.98
N ILE A 66 1.47 -35.18 5.06
CA ILE A 66 1.45 -34.57 3.72
C ILE A 66 1.40 -33.04 3.80
N LEU A 67 0.54 -32.48 4.66
CA LEU A 67 0.45 -31.03 4.83
C LEU A 67 1.79 -30.41 5.26
N PHE A 68 2.46 -31.03 6.24
CA PHE A 68 3.74 -30.54 6.75
C PHE A 68 4.89 -30.78 5.77
N ASP A 69 4.84 -31.88 5.03
CA ASP A 69 5.83 -32.16 3.99
C ASP A 69 5.78 -31.15 2.87
N GLU A 70 4.59 -30.68 2.50
CA GLU A 70 4.44 -29.59 1.54
C GLU A 70 4.81 -28.23 2.16
N LEU A 71 4.28 -27.90 3.34
CA LEU A 71 4.53 -26.61 4.00
C LEU A 71 6.02 -26.36 4.23
N PHE A 72 6.77 -27.41 4.58
CA PHE A 72 8.21 -27.36 4.82
C PHE A 72 9.05 -27.93 3.67
N ALA A 73 8.45 -28.18 2.50
CA ALA A 73 9.19 -28.63 1.32
C ALA A 73 10.32 -27.64 1.02
N ALA A 74 11.54 -28.15 0.83
CA ALA A 74 12.71 -27.32 0.57
C ALA A 74 13.71 -27.99 -0.35
N SER A 75 14.61 -27.21 -0.93
CA SER A 75 15.77 -27.68 -1.67
C SER A 75 17.01 -26.87 -1.32
N TRP A 76 18.19 -27.51 -1.43
CA TRP A 76 19.44 -26.80 -1.22
C TRP A 76 19.74 -25.86 -2.39
N GLN A 77 19.99 -24.60 -2.09
CA GLN A 77 20.47 -23.60 -3.04
C GLN A 77 21.78 -22.96 -2.55
N PRO A 78 22.71 -22.59 -3.45
CA PRO A 78 23.90 -21.84 -3.07
C PRO A 78 23.51 -20.45 -2.55
N ARG A 79 24.23 -19.95 -1.53
CA ARG A 79 24.01 -18.59 -1.04
C ARG A 79 24.62 -17.59 -2.03
N LYS A 80 23.87 -16.51 -2.30
CA LYS A 80 24.36 -15.41 -3.16
C LYS A 80 25.65 -14.77 -2.64
N SER A 81 25.80 -14.64 -1.32
CA SER A 81 26.98 -14.02 -0.69
C SER A 81 28.20 -14.94 -0.60
N ASP A 82 27.98 -16.26 -0.67
CA ASP A 82 29.02 -17.29 -0.50
C ASP A 82 28.56 -18.58 -1.18
N PRO A 83 28.86 -18.78 -2.47
CA PRO A 83 28.38 -19.92 -3.24
C PRO A 83 28.82 -21.29 -2.68
N GLN A 84 29.86 -21.34 -1.84
CA GLN A 84 30.30 -22.58 -1.19
C GLN A 84 29.34 -23.02 -0.07
N LYS A 85 28.58 -22.08 0.49
CA LYS A 85 27.56 -22.37 1.50
C LYS A 85 26.19 -22.57 0.87
N LYS A 86 25.47 -23.58 1.34
CA LYS A 86 24.09 -23.85 0.92
C LYS A 86 23.09 -23.30 1.94
N ILE A 87 21.89 -23.00 1.47
CA ILE A 87 20.72 -22.66 2.29
C ILE A 87 19.54 -23.52 1.85
N ALA A 88 18.78 -24.06 2.81
CA ALA A 88 17.55 -24.78 2.52
C ALA A 88 16.48 -23.75 2.15
N MET A 89 16.15 -23.68 0.86
CA MET A 89 15.18 -22.75 0.30
C MET A 89 13.79 -23.38 0.30
N PRO A 90 12.78 -22.76 0.95
CA PRO A 90 11.40 -23.24 0.91
C PRO A 90 10.89 -23.31 -0.54
N LYS A 91 10.28 -24.42 -0.95
CA LYS A 91 9.76 -24.57 -2.31
C LYS A 91 8.51 -23.74 -2.56
N GLY A 92 7.60 -23.67 -1.58
CA GLY A 92 6.35 -22.93 -1.68
C GLY A 92 5.56 -23.27 -2.94
N THR A 93 5.41 -24.56 -3.26
CA THR A 93 4.99 -25.01 -4.61
C THR A 93 3.63 -24.45 -5.02
N PHE A 94 2.66 -24.37 -4.09
CA PHE A 94 1.38 -23.67 -4.30
C PHE A 94 1.57 -22.23 -4.82
N LEU A 95 2.46 -21.47 -4.17
CA LEU A 95 2.77 -20.10 -4.59
C LEU A 95 3.56 -20.08 -5.90
N ALA A 96 4.42 -21.08 -6.14
CA ALA A 96 5.17 -21.21 -7.38
C ALA A 96 4.25 -21.42 -8.59
N ASP A 97 3.17 -22.20 -8.43
CA ASP A 97 2.16 -22.40 -9.48
C ASP A 97 1.34 -21.15 -9.75
N CYS A 98 1.17 -20.31 -8.73
CA CYS A 98 0.46 -19.04 -8.82
C CYS A 98 1.40 -17.86 -9.15
N ASP A 99 2.66 -18.11 -9.52
CA ASP A 99 3.62 -17.05 -9.84
C ASP A 99 3.59 -16.74 -11.35
N PRO A 100 3.14 -15.53 -11.76
CA PRO A 100 3.01 -15.15 -13.16
C PRO A 100 4.35 -14.85 -13.86
N SER A 101 5.46 -14.76 -13.12
CA SER A 101 6.77 -14.40 -13.68
C SER A 101 7.52 -15.56 -14.36
N GLY A 102 6.79 -16.58 -14.82
CA GLY A 102 7.34 -17.69 -15.59
C GLY A 102 8.39 -18.49 -14.80
N GLU A 103 9.52 -18.79 -15.44
CA GLU A 103 10.63 -19.55 -14.84
C GLU A 103 11.40 -18.79 -13.76
N GLU A 104 11.35 -17.45 -13.77
CA GLU A 104 12.11 -16.63 -12.82
C GLU A 104 11.54 -16.64 -11.40
N LYS A 105 10.23 -16.89 -11.27
CA LYS A 105 9.52 -17.03 -9.99
C LYS A 105 9.84 -15.89 -9.01
N LEU A 106 9.77 -14.65 -9.50
CA LEU A 106 10.16 -13.43 -8.78
C LEU A 106 9.29 -13.14 -7.56
N TRP A 107 7.98 -13.43 -7.62
CA TRP A 107 7.08 -13.25 -6.46
C TRP A 107 7.35 -14.31 -5.41
N LEU A 108 7.55 -15.56 -5.81
CA LEU A 108 7.98 -16.64 -4.92
C LEU A 108 9.32 -16.32 -4.27
N ALA A 109 10.29 -15.78 -5.03
CA ALA A 109 11.59 -15.40 -4.50
C ALA A 109 11.48 -14.31 -3.42
N LEU A 110 10.58 -13.33 -3.60
CA LEU A 110 10.28 -12.30 -2.59
C LEU A 110 9.64 -12.92 -1.34
N TRP A 111 8.69 -13.83 -1.51
CA TRP A 111 8.08 -14.56 -0.39
C TRP A 111 9.11 -15.41 0.37
N GLN A 112 9.95 -16.16 -0.33
CA GLN A 112 11.04 -16.98 0.23
C GLN A 112 12.00 -16.11 1.04
N GLU A 113 12.33 -14.92 0.54
CA GLU A 113 13.15 -13.96 1.25
C GLU A 113 12.51 -13.56 2.58
N VAL A 114 11.22 -13.19 2.61
CA VAL A 114 10.52 -12.84 3.85
C VAL A 114 10.39 -14.03 4.80
N VAL A 115 10.09 -15.23 4.31
CA VAL A 115 10.04 -16.43 5.15
C VAL A 115 11.38 -16.66 5.83
N LEU A 116 12.49 -16.60 5.09
CA LEU A 116 13.80 -16.88 5.66
C LEU A 116 14.35 -15.73 6.49
N THR A 117 14.09 -14.47 6.13
CA THR A 117 14.68 -13.30 6.80
C THR A 117 13.87 -12.83 7.98
N ILE A 118 12.54 -12.94 7.93
CA ILE A 118 11.62 -12.47 8.97
C ILE A 118 11.00 -13.68 9.69
N LEU A 119 10.15 -14.46 9.04
CA LEU A 119 9.27 -15.42 9.73
C LEU A 119 10.03 -16.62 10.34
N ARG A 120 11.17 -16.98 9.76
CA ARG A 120 12.02 -18.11 10.14
C ARG A 120 13.49 -17.66 10.18
N ASN A 121 13.75 -16.51 10.81
CA ASN A 121 15.08 -15.87 10.82
C ASN A 121 16.18 -16.70 11.51
N LYS A 122 15.86 -17.42 12.59
CA LYS A 122 16.77 -18.26 13.37
C LYS A 122 16.94 -19.66 12.76
N SER A 123 18.14 -20.24 12.92
CA SER A 123 18.46 -21.60 12.44
C SER A 123 17.53 -22.67 13.01
N THR A 124 17.16 -22.56 14.29
CA THR A 124 16.22 -23.47 14.97
C THR A 124 14.85 -23.51 14.30
N ASN A 125 14.42 -22.38 13.73
CA ASN A 125 13.12 -22.27 13.08
C ASN A 125 13.15 -22.82 11.64
N ARG A 126 14.33 -23.15 11.12
CA ARG A 126 14.53 -23.69 9.76
C ARG A 126 14.78 -25.19 9.74
N ILE A 127 14.75 -25.87 10.89
CA ILE A 127 15.04 -27.31 10.99
C ILE A 127 14.13 -28.10 10.05
N GLY A 128 12.83 -27.82 10.03
CA GLY A 128 11.87 -28.48 9.13
C GLY A 128 12.26 -28.38 7.65
N PHE A 129 12.78 -27.23 7.21
CA PHE A 129 13.27 -27.05 5.83
C PHE A 129 14.60 -27.78 5.60
N VAL A 130 15.55 -27.68 6.53
CA VAL A 130 16.87 -28.32 6.40
C VAL A 130 16.73 -29.84 6.30
N THR A 131 15.95 -30.45 7.19
CA THR A 131 15.73 -31.90 7.20
C THR A 131 15.09 -32.39 5.90
N ARG A 132 14.14 -31.63 5.34
CA ARG A 132 13.48 -31.98 4.06
C ARG A 132 14.37 -31.74 2.84
N ALA A 133 15.21 -30.70 2.85
CA ALA A 133 16.20 -30.47 1.82
C ALA A 133 17.26 -31.60 1.74
N GLU A 134 17.49 -32.31 2.85
CA GLU A 134 18.32 -33.51 2.94
C GLU A 134 17.59 -34.81 2.59
N GLY A 135 16.28 -34.76 2.29
CA GLY A 135 15.47 -35.94 2.01
C GLY A 135 15.11 -36.78 3.24
N ARG A 136 15.29 -36.23 4.45
CA ARG A 136 14.97 -36.91 5.71
C ARG A 136 13.54 -36.59 6.16
N LYS A 137 12.92 -37.53 6.88
CA LYS A 137 11.62 -37.32 7.54
C LYS A 137 11.80 -36.56 8.86
N THR A 138 10.81 -35.73 9.21
CA THR A 138 10.73 -35.09 10.53
C THR A 138 9.66 -35.75 11.37
N ASN A 139 9.71 -35.54 12.69
CA ASN A 139 8.65 -35.97 13.61
C ASN A 139 7.67 -34.84 13.97
N GLU A 140 7.62 -33.77 13.16
CA GLU A 140 6.78 -32.60 13.41
C GLU A 140 5.30 -32.96 13.33
N ALA A 141 4.91 -33.77 12.34
CA ALA A 141 3.52 -34.19 12.18
C ALA A 141 3.04 -35.03 13.35
N GLU A 142 3.83 -35.99 13.85
CA GLU A 142 3.49 -36.83 15.01
C GLU A 142 3.33 -35.99 16.29
N LYS A 143 4.20 -35.00 16.50
CA LYS A 143 4.12 -34.08 17.65
C LYS A 143 2.86 -33.23 17.59
N ILE A 144 2.60 -32.60 16.43
CA ILE A 144 1.41 -31.77 16.25
C ILE A 144 0.13 -32.60 16.34
N TRP A 145 0.14 -33.82 15.80
CA TRP A 145 -0.97 -34.77 15.91
C TRP A 145 -1.31 -35.07 17.38
N GLY A 146 -0.32 -35.47 18.18
CA GLY A 146 -0.51 -35.76 19.61
C GLY A 146 -1.12 -34.56 20.36
N ASN A 147 -0.61 -33.37 20.09
CA ASN A 147 -1.04 -32.16 20.76
C ASN A 147 -2.43 -31.66 20.29
N LEU A 148 -2.78 -31.89 19.02
CA LEU A 148 -4.12 -31.62 18.49
C LEU A 148 -5.17 -32.56 19.11
N PHE A 149 -4.85 -33.85 19.31
CA PHE A 149 -5.73 -34.79 20.01
C PHE A 149 -5.94 -34.43 21.46
N ALA A 150 -4.88 -33.99 22.15
CA ALA A 150 -4.97 -33.53 23.52
C ALA A 150 -5.62 -32.14 23.66
N ASN A 151 -5.77 -31.40 22.54
CA ASN A 151 -6.13 -29.99 22.50
C ASN A 151 -5.30 -29.16 23.50
N SER A 152 -3.98 -29.41 23.54
CA SER A 152 -3.08 -28.80 24.52
C SER A 152 -3.03 -27.27 24.37
N THR A 153 -2.66 -26.59 25.46
CA THR A 153 -2.30 -25.17 25.43
C THR A 153 -0.79 -25.06 25.29
N GLU A 154 -0.33 -24.20 24.39
CA GLU A 154 1.07 -24.06 24.03
C GLU A 154 1.50 -22.59 24.02
N GLU A 155 2.79 -22.36 24.24
CA GLU A 155 3.37 -21.03 24.07
C GLU A 155 3.38 -20.61 22.60
N LEU A 156 3.02 -19.35 22.36
CA LEU A 156 3.16 -18.65 21.11
C LEU A 156 4.46 -17.84 21.10
N SER A 157 5.20 -17.96 20.01
CA SER A 157 6.38 -17.14 19.76
C SER A 157 6.17 -16.25 18.55
N GLY A 158 6.97 -15.19 18.43
CA GLY A 158 6.98 -14.29 17.28
C GLY A 158 7.31 -14.95 15.94
N THR A 159 7.75 -16.22 15.98
CA THR A 159 7.92 -17.06 14.79
C THR A 159 6.57 -17.45 14.19
N PHE A 160 5.56 -17.73 15.03
CA PHE A 160 4.23 -18.15 14.56
C PHE A 160 3.27 -16.98 14.42
N LEU A 161 3.28 -16.08 15.40
CA LEU A 161 2.40 -14.91 15.43
C LEU A 161 3.25 -13.65 15.32
N LEU A 162 3.25 -13.00 14.15
CA LEU A 162 3.99 -11.76 13.95
C LEU A 162 3.47 -10.69 14.93
N GLY A 163 4.38 -10.01 15.63
CA GLY A 163 4.03 -9.08 16.72
C GLY A 163 4.06 -9.71 18.12
N ALA A 164 3.99 -11.04 18.23
CA ALA A 164 4.12 -11.71 19.53
C ALA A 164 5.58 -11.75 19.98
N ARG A 165 5.81 -11.38 21.24
CA ARG A 165 7.06 -11.74 21.94
C ARG A 165 6.85 -13.08 22.63
N ALA A 166 7.93 -13.80 22.94
CA ALA A 166 7.81 -15.04 23.70
C ALA A 166 7.17 -14.81 25.09
N LYS A 167 7.38 -13.61 25.65
CA LYS A 167 6.80 -13.15 26.91
C LYS A 167 6.42 -11.67 26.79
N ASN A 168 5.39 -11.25 27.52
CA ASN A 168 5.04 -9.83 27.67
C ASN A 168 6.04 -9.10 28.60
N ALA A 169 5.80 -7.81 28.85
CA ALA A 169 6.66 -7.00 29.73
C ALA A 169 6.76 -7.54 31.17
N GLU A 170 5.74 -8.27 31.63
CA GLU A 170 5.66 -8.91 32.95
C GLU A 170 6.21 -10.34 32.95
N LYS A 171 6.87 -10.78 31.87
CA LYS A 171 7.42 -12.13 31.68
C LYS A 171 6.37 -13.25 31.62
N VAL A 172 5.11 -12.92 31.33
CA VAL A 172 4.03 -13.90 31.10
C VAL A 172 4.07 -14.37 29.64
N PRO A 173 4.09 -15.70 29.38
CA PRO A 173 4.06 -16.22 28.02
C PRO A 173 2.70 -16.00 27.36
N PHE A 174 2.70 -15.80 26.05
CA PHE A 174 1.46 -15.82 25.27
C PHE A 174 1.07 -17.27 25.04
N LEU A 175 -0.14 -17.64 25.43
CA LEU A 175 -0.66 -19.00 25.32
C LEU A 175 -1.74 -19.09 24.23
N SER A 176 -1.83 -20.24 23.58
CA SER A 176 -2.89 -20.54 22.62
C SER A 176 -3.22 -22.01 22.62
N THR A 177 -4.48 -22.35 22.32
CA THR A 177 -4.87 -23.73 22.09
C THR A 177 -4.16 -24.26 20.85
N MET A 178 -3.86 -25.55 20.83
CA MET A 178 -3.22 -26.14 19.66
C MET A 178 -4.05 -26.07 18.40
N ARG A 179 -5.38 -26.06 18.52
CA ARG A 179 -6.28 -25.80 17.40
C ARG A 179 -6.02 -24.44 16.75
N HIS A 180 -5.80 -23.38 17.54
CA HIS A 180 -5.50 -22.05 17.01
C HIS A 180 -4.06 -21.93 16.54
N LYS A 181 -3.09 -22.41 17.33
CA LYS A 181 -1.67 -22.41 16.94
C LYS A 181 -1.42 -23.18 15.64
N PHE A 182 -2.18 -24.24 15.39
CA PHE A 182 -2.13 -25.00 14.14
C PHE A 182 -2.40 -24.12 12.91
N LEU A 183 -3.36 -23.20 12.97
CA LEU A 183 -3.65 -22.28 11.86
C LEU A 183 -2.47 -21.32 11.57
N LEU A 184 -1.68 -20.98 12.58
CA LEU A 184 -0.55 -20.07 12.44
C LEU A 184 0.62 -20.64 11.62
N TYR A 185 0.57 -21.92 11.25
CA TYR A 185 1.51 -22.51 10.29
C TYR A 185 1.23 -22.06 8.86
N PHE A 186 -0.02 -21.71 8.54
CA PHE A 186 -0.50 -21.61 7.15
C PHE A 186 -0.74 -20.17 6.68
N TRP A 187 -0.83 -19.19 7.58
CA TRP A 187 -1.03 -17.78 7.18
C TRP A 187 0.06 -17.24 6.24
N PRO A 188 1.34 -17.68 6.30
CA PRO A 188 2.34 -17.21 5.35
C PRO A 188 2.01 -17.57 3.89
N LEU A 189 1.12 -18.53 3.64
CA LEU A 189 0.71 -18.89 2.26
C LEU A 189 -0.25 -17.87 1.63
N VAL A 190 -0.81 -16.95 2.42
CA VAL A 190 -1.86 -16.01 1.95
C VAL A 190 -1.53 -14.55 2.22
N ILE A 191 -0.27 -14.24 2.49
CA ILE A 191 0.18 -12.85 2.63
C ILE A 191 0.62 -12.27 1.30
N GLU A 192 0.40 -10.96 1.15
CA GLU A 192 1.09 -10.16 0.15
C GLU A 192 2.30 -9.48 0.81
N VAL A 193 3.39 -9.38 0.05
CA VAL A 193 4.67 -8.83 0.51
C VAL A 193 5.07 -7.70 -0.42
N TYR A 194 5.37 -6.55 0.18
CA TYR A 194 5.90 -5.39 -0.52
C TYR A 194 7.24 -4.99 0.10
N ARG A 195 8.18 -4.52 -0.72
CA ARG A 195 9.41 -3.88 -0.26
C ARG A 195 9.12 -2.43 0.08
N VAL A 196 9.62 -1.99 1.23
CA VAL A 196 9.52 -0.58 1.63
C VAL A 196 10.44 0.23 0.73
N ALA A 197 9.86 1.01 -0.18
CA ALA A 197 10.54 1.79 -1.19
C ALA A 197 10.77 3.23 -0.71
N GLY A 198 12.03 3.62 -0.64
CA GLY A 198 12.48 5.00 -0.42
C GLY A 198 13.46 5.45 -1.49
N ARG A 199 14.01 6.65 -1.31
CA ARG A 199 15.12 7.18 -2.13
C ARG A 199 16.31 7.49 -1.25
N ASP A 200 17.51 7.25 -1.76
CA ASP A 200 18.75 7.70 -1.11
C ASP A 200 19.01 9.19 -1.39
N LYS A 201 20.14 9.71 -0.88
CA LYS A 201 20.55 11.12 -1.05
C LYS A 201 20.76 11.50 -2.52
N ASP A 202 21.07 10.52 -3.37
CA ASP A 202 21.29 10.70 -4.82
C ASP A 202 19.99 10.49 -5.61
N GLY A 203 18.86 10.27 -4.93
CA GLY A 203 17.55 10.06 -5.52
C GLY A 203 17.34 8.66 -6.10
N ARG A 204 18.26 7.71 -5.89
CA ARG A 204 18.15 6.33 -6.37
C ARG A 204 17.21 5.54 -5.48
N LEU A 205 16.50 4.58 -6.08
CA LEU A 205 15.60 3.68 -5.35
C LEU A 205 16.39 2.89 -4.30
N LYS A 206 15.93 2.94 -3.05
CA LYS A 206 16.46 2.15 -1.94
C LYS A 206 15.31 1.38 -1.31
N CYS A 207 15.47 0.07 -1.18
CA CYS A 207 14.51 -0.78 -0.47
C CYS A 207 15.06 -1.10 0.93
N SER A 208 14.27 -0.88 1.99
CA SER A 208 14.69 -1.14 3.37
C SER A 208 13.56 -1.76 4.19
N GLY A 209 13.56 -3.09 4.29
CA GLY A 209 12.52 -3.85 4.97
C GLY A 209 11.32 -4.19 4.08
N TYR A 210 10.24 -4.63 4.72
CA TYR A 210 9.04 -5.15 4.08
C TYR A 210 7.77 -4.62 4.72
N PHE A 211 6.73 -4.42 3.91
CA PHE A 211 5.35 -4.46 4.38
C PHE A 211 4.83 -5.88 4.20
N ILE A 212 4.41 -6.52 5.30
CA ILE A 212 3.74 -7.81 5.30
C ILE A 212 2.24 -7.53 5.47
N VAL A 213 1.46 -7.80 4.43
CA VAL A 213 0.01 -7.57 4.40
C VAL A 213 -0.70 -8.89 4.69
N ILE A 214 -1.45 -8.91 5.79
CA ILE A 214 -2.16 -10.08 6.30
C ILE A 214 -3.67 -9.86 6.06
N PRO A 215 -4.32 -10.71 5.25
CA PRO A 215 -5.75 -10.55 4.96
C PRO A 215 -6.60 -10.86 6.19
N ASP A 216 -7.51 -9.95 6.52
CA ASP A 216 -8.54 -10.23 7.51
C ASP A 216 -9.78 -10.80 6.81
N VAL A 217 -9.84 -12.13 6.70
CA VAL A 217 -10.84 -12.85 5.90
C VAL A 217 -12.23 -12.76 6.53
N SER A 218 -13.22 -12.27 5.76
CA SER A 218 -14.66 -12.23 6.13
C SER A 218 -15.48 -13.33 5.48
N ASN A 219 -15.13 -13.73 4.25
CA ASN A 219 -15.78 -14.80 3.50
C ASN A 219 -14.72 -15.82 3.06
N LEU A 220 -14.60 -16.92 3.81
CA LEU A 220 -13.56 -17.93 3.65
C LEU A 220 -13.62 -18.58 2.26
N LYS A 221 -14.81 -19.04 1.85
CA LYS A 221 -15.00 -19.69 0.56
C LYS A 221 -14.64 -18.75 -0.60
N LEU A 222 -15.19 -17.53 -0.60
CA LEU A 222 -14.94 -16.55 -1.64
C LEU A 222 -13.46 -16.13 -1.69
N PHE A 223 -12.83 -15.92 -0.52
CA PHE A 223 -11.41 -15.61 -0.47
C PHE A 223 -10.55 -16.72 -1.09
N CYS A 224 -10.84 -17.99 -0.78
CA CYS A 224 -10.08 -19.12 -1.35
C CYS A 224 -10.31 -19.29 -2.86
N GLU A 225 -11.43 -18.83 -3.40
CA GLU A 225 -11.69 -18.80 -4.85
C GLU A 225 -10.94 -17.65 -5.53
N VAL A 226 -10.95 -16.46 -4.91
CA VAL A 226 -10.42 -15.22 -5.50
C VAL A 226 -8.90 -15.08 -5.36
N PHE A 227 -8.33 -15.47 -4.22
CA PHE A 227 -6.92 -15.21 -3.91
C PHE A 227 -5.94 -15.86 -4.91
N PRO A 228 -6.09 -17.14 -5.33
CA PRO A 228 -5.23 -17.71 -6.36
C PRO A 228 -5.33 -16.98 -7.71
N GLN A 229 -6.53 -16.51 -8.09
CA GLN A 229 -6.73 -15.72 -9.30
C GLN A 229 -5.99 -14.39 -9.21
N MET A 230 -6.08 -13.71 -8.07
CA MET A 230 -5.33 -12.49 -7.81
C MET A 230 -3.81 -12.70 -7.95
N LEU A 231 -3.27 -13.79 -7.39
CA LEU A 231 -1.84 -14.10 -7.48
C LEU A 231 -1.37 -14.28 -8.93
N LEU A 232 -2.17 -14.98 -9.75
CA LEU A 232 -1.91 -15.24 -11.17
C LEU A 232 -1.92 -13.99 -12.05
N HIS A 233 -2.57 -12.91 -11.62
CA HIS A 233 -2.66 -11.65 -12.37
C HIS A 233 -1.75 -10.55 -11.82
N ARG A 234 -0.83 -10.88 -10.91
CA ARG A 234 0.15 -9.89 -10.43
C ARG A 234 1.07 -9.44 -11.56
N SER A 235 1.37 -8.14 -11.57
CA SER A 235 2.29 -7.56 -12.55
C SER A 235 3.68 -8.20 -12.46
N THR A 236 4.31 -8.36 -13.62
CA THR A 236 5.66 -8.89 -13.80
C THR A 236 6.65 -7.80 -14.26
N GLU A 237 6.21 -6.53 -14.31
CA GLU A 237 7.06 -5.39 -14.70
C GLU A 237 8.22 -5.23 -13.71
N LYS A 238 9.44 -5.13 -14.24
CA LYS A 238 10.67 -5.05 -13.44
C LYS A 238 11.27 -3.65 -13.43
N ILE A 239 11.91 -3.33 -12.32
CA ILE A 239 12.87 -2.23 -12.18
C ILE A 239 14.25 -2.85 -11.96
N GLY A 240 15.17 -2.63 -12.89
CA GLY A 240 16.43 -3.36 -12.92
C GLY A 240 16.22 -4.86 -13.17
N GLU A 241 17.10 -5.71 -12.67
CA GLU A 241 17.08 -7.14 -13.04
C GLU A 241 16.07 -7.98 -12.25
N LYS A 242 15.78 -7.64 -10.99
CA LYS A 242 15.11 -8.58 -10.05
C LYS A 242 14.00 -7.96 -9.20
N ILE A 243 13.80 -6.65 -9.26
CA ILE A 243 12.80 -5.98 -8.42
C ILE A 243 11.53 -5.83 -9.25
N LEU A 244 10.42 -6.42 -8.76
CA LEU A 244 9.10 -6.21 -9.34
C LEU A 244 8.61 -4.82 -8.94
N LYS A 245 8.22 -3.99 -9.91
CA LYS A 245 7.69 -2.65 -9.65
C LYS A 245 6.45 -2.68 -8.76
N ALA A 246 5.54 -3.62 -9.02
CA ALA A 246 4.33 -3.82 -8.22
C ALA A 246 4.59 -4.37 -6.81
N SER A 247 5.82 -4.78 -6.49
CA SER A 247 6.22 -5.13 -5.12
C SER A 247 6.73 -3.94 -4.32
N LEU A 248 6.78 -2.73 -4.88
CA LEU A 248 7.23 -1.54 -4.18
C LEU A 248 6.03 -0.82 -3.55
N ALA A 249 6.17 -0.45 -2.27
CA ALA A 249 5.27 0.47 -1.61
C ALA A 249 6.09 1.40 -0.73
N SER A 250 5.74 2.68 -0.68
CA SER A 250 6.43 3.65 0.19
C SER A 250 5.79 3.74 1.57
N VAL A 251 4.51 3.38 1.70
CA VAL A 251 3.75 3.44 2.95
C VAL A 251 2.81 2.25 3.11
N SER A 252 2.45 1.93 4.36
CA SER A 252 1.56 0.81 4.70
C SER A 252 0.18 0.90 4.02
N MET A 253 -0.34 2.12 3.87
CA MET A 253 -1.61 2.38 3.16
C MET A 253 -1.55 1.96 1.69
N GLU A 254 -0.44 2.21 0.98
CA GLU A 254 -0.27 1.83 -0.43
C GLU A 254 -0.30 0.30 -0.57
N ALA A 255 0.46 -0.42 0.26
CA ALA A 255 0.42 -1.88 0.29
C ALA A 255 -0.99 -2.42 0.58
N SER A 256 -1.75 -1.73 1.46
CA SER A 256 -3.13 -2.09 1.80
C SER A 256 -4.07 -1.91 0.60
N PHE A 257 -4.03 -0.74 -0.05
CA PHE A 257 -4.84 -0.45 -1.23
C PHE A 257 -4.52 -1.40 -2.37
N GLU A 258 -3.24 -1.65 -2.66
CA GLU A 258 -2.82 -2.60 -3.69
C GLU A 258 -3.41 -4.00 -3.46
N THR A 259 -3.33 -4.51 -2.23
CA THR A 259 -3.85 -5.84 -1.90
C THR A 259 -5.38 -5.88 -2.00
N MET A 260 -6.07 -4.94 -1.35
CA MET A 260 -7.53 -4.93 -1.30
C MET A 260 -8.16 -4.65 -2.66
N SER A 261 -7.57 -3.76 -3.46
CA SER A 261 -8.05 -3.44 -4.82
C SER A 261 -7.96 -4.65 -5.72
N LYS A 262 -6.84 -5.39 -5.70
CA LYS A 262 -6.67 -6.58 -6.55
C LYS A 262 -7.64 -7.71 -6.16
N ILE A 263 -7.84 -7.94 -4.87
CA ILE A 263 -8.85 -8.90 -4.39
C ILE A 263 -10.24 -8.47 -4.84
N HIS A 264 -10.58 -7.19 -4.71
CA HIS A 264 -11.87 -6.67 -5.13
C HIS A 264 -12.09 -6.81 -6.64
N GLU A 265 -11.08 -6.50 -7.47
CA GLU A 265 -11.13 -6.63 -8.93
C GLU A 265 -11.45 -8.07 -9.37
N HIS A 266 -10.85 -9.05 -8.70
CA HIS A 266 -11.03 -10.47 -9.00
C HIS A 266 -12.26 -11.09 -8.31
N THR A 267 -12.98 -10.32 -7.49
CA THR A 267 -14.21 -10.79 -6.86
C THR A 267 -15.34 -10.77 -7.90
N PRO A 268 -16.03 -11.91 -8.16
CA PRO A 268 -17.10 -11.97 -9.14
C PRO A 268 -18.29 -11.08 -8.74
N LEU A 269 -18.89 -10.41 -9.72
CA LEU A 269 -20.20 -9.79 -9.56
C LEU A 269 -21.26 -10.89 -9.51
N ARG A 270 -22.10 -10.89 -8.47
CA ARG A 270 -23.28 -11.76 -8.46
C ARG A 270 -24.33 -11.17 -9.38
N SER A 271 -24.98 -12.02 -10.17
CA SER A 271 -25.92 -11.62 -11.24
C SER A 271 -27.10 -10.78 -10.76
N THR A 272 -27.41 -10.79 -9.46
CA THR A 272 -28.50 -10.03 -8.85
C THR A 272 -28.05 -8.88 -7.95
N GLU A 273 -26.74 -8.68 -7.75
CA GLU A 273 -26.21 -7.68 -6.82
C GLU A 273 -25.58 -6.50 -7.57
N THR A 274 -25.84 -5.29 -7.10
CA THR A 274 -25.19 -4.06 -7.59
C THR A 274 -23.79 -3.85 -7.03
N SER A 275 -23.34 -4.69 -6.08
CA SER A 275 -22.04 -4.59 -5.42
C SER A 275 -21.45 -5.97 -5.16
N ARG A 276 -20.13 -6.10 -5.32
CA ARG A 276 -19.40 -7.33 -4.98
C ARG A 276 -19.42 -7.57 -3.47
N GLU A 277 -19.77 -8.78 -3.05
CA GLU A 277 -19.65 -9.20 -1.66
C GLU A 277 -18.18 -9.20 -1.21
N PRO A 278 -17.81 -8.55 -0.10
CA PRO A 278 -16.42 -8.46 0.32
C PRO A 278 -15.91 -9.80 0.89
N SER A 279 -14.76 -10.27 0.38
CA SER A 279 -14.05 -11.43 0.93
C SER A 279 -13.14 -11.12 2.13
N LEU A 280 -12.90 -9.83 2.38
CA LEU A 280 -12.11 -9.31 3.49
C LEU A 280 -12.89 -8.30 4.33
N LEU A 281 -12.66 -8.30 5.66
CA LEU A 281 -12.98 -7.19 6.56
C LEU A 281 -12.01 -6.01 6.39
N GLY A 282 -10.78 -6.30 5.98
CA GLY A 282 -9.67 -5.35 5.88
C GLY A 282 -8.34 -6.09 5.79
N VAL A 283 -7.25 -5.38 6.06
CA VAL A 283 -5.91 -5.96 6.13
C VAL A 283 -5.14 -5.43 7.33
N GLU A 284 -4.27 -6.28 7.88
CA GLU A 284 -3.26 -5.88 8.86
C GLU A 284 -1.91 -5.78 8.15
N VAL A 285 -1.23 -4.65 8.30
CA VAL A 285 0.07 -4.39 7.66
C VAL A 285 1.12 -4.18 8.72
N PHE A 286 2.15 -5.01 8.69
CA PHE A 286 3.35 -4.86 9.51
C PHE A 286 4.47 -4.30 8.67
N GLN A 287 5.01 -3.13 9.04
CA GLN A 287 6.28 -2.68 8.52
C GLN A 287 7.40 -3.31 9.35
N VAL A 288 8.16 -4.20 8.72
CA VAL A 288 9.23 -4.95 9.37
C VAL A 288 10.56 -4.66 8.72
N ASP A 289 11.58 -4.50 9.56
CA ASP A 289 12.97 -4.48 9.12
C ASP A 289 13.79 -5.46 9.98
N ARG A 290 14.98 -5.80 9.51
CA ARG A 290 15.92 -6.65 10.23
C ARG A 290 17.26 -5.91 10.41
N PRO A 291 17.34 -4.93 11.33
CA PRO A 291 18.60 -4.32 11.68
C PRO A 291 19.50 -5.36 12.39
N GLY A 292 20.43 -5.96 11.65
CA GLY A 292 21.32 -6.99 12.17
C GLY A 292 20.62 -8.35 12.33
N GLN A 293 20.56 -8.89 13.55
CA GLN A 293 20.01 -10.23 13.80
C GLN A 293 18.54 -10.22 14.23
N ASP A 294 18.07 -9.12 14.82
CA ASP A 294 16.72 -9.00 15.36
C ASP A 294 15.72 -8.47 14.34
N ILE A 295 14.45 -8.85 14.52
CA ILE A 295 13.34 -8.35 13.72
C ILE A 295 12.76 -7.15 14.47
N ALA A 296 12.74 -6.00 13.81
CA ALA A 296 12.13 -4.79 14.32
C ALA A 296 10.82 -4.54 13.57
N ILE A 297 9.71 -4.49 14.31
CA ILE A 297 8.43 -4.00 13.80
C ILE A 297 8.47 -2.48 13.97
N GLN A 298 8.56 -1.77 12.85
CA GLN A 298 8.64 -0.31 12.80
C GLN A 298 7.26 0.32 12.92
N ASP A 299 6.27 -0.32 12.30
CA ASP A 299 4.89 0.15 12.30
C ASP A 299 3.91 -1.04 12.19
N PHE A 300 2.71 -0.83 12.71
CA PHE A 300 1.58 -1.71 12.57
C PHE A 300 0.33 -0.89 12.28
N SER A 301 -0.35 -1.22 11.19
CA SER A 301 -1.56 -0.55 10.75
C SER A 301 -2.64 -1.56 10.41
N ARG A 302 -3.86 -1.31 10.85
CA ARG A 302 -5.05 -2.04 10.38
C ARG A 302 -5.85 -1.12 9.47
N VAL A 303 -6.07 -1.55 8.23
CA VAL A 303 -6.68 -0.71 7.19
C VAL A 303 -7.94 -1.38 6.66
N THR A 304 -9.02 -0.62 6.57
CA THR A 304 -10.28 -1.02 5.95
C THR A 304 -10.61 -0.02 4.85
N ILE A 305 -10.74 -0.51 3.62
CA ILE A 305 -10.98 0.33 2.44
C ILE A 305 -12.37 0.05 1.90
N LYS A 306 -13.17 1.10 1.75
CA LYS A 306 -14.46 1.02 1.07
C LYS A 306 -14.22 0.82 -0.44
N PRO A 307 -14.92 -0.10 -1.11
CA PRO A 307 -14.70 -0.37 -2.53
C PRO A 307 -14.79 0.85 -3.44
N MET A 308 -15.65 1.81 -3.09
CA MET A 308 -15.81 3.07 -3.82
C MET A 308 -14.52 3.89 -3.92
N LEU A 309 -13.54 3.70 -3.02
CA LEU A 309 -12.30 4.47 -2.98
C LEU A 309 -11.19 3.92 -3.88
N PHE A 310 -11.38 2.75 -4.52
CA PHE A 310 -10.33 2.14 -5.33
C PHE A 310 -10.00 2.95 -6.59
N GLU A 311 -10.99 3.62 -7.19
CA GLU A 311 -10.77 4.48 -8.35
C GLU A 311 -10.01 5.76 -7.96
N GLU A 312 -10.38 6.41 -6.86
CA GLU A 312 -9.63 7.56 -6.35
C GLU A 312 -8.21 7.18 -5.94
N TYR A 313 -8.03 6.00 -5.33
CA TYR A 313 -6.70 5.47 -5.04
C TYR A 313 -5.86 5.32 -6.31
N ALA A 314 -6.41 4.69 -7.35
CA ALA A 314 -5.70 4.50 -8.61
C ALA A 314 -5.29 5.85 -9.24
N LYS A 315 -6.16 6.86 -9.15
CA LYS A 315 -5.84 8.24 -9.57
C LYS A 315 -4.70 8.83 -8.75
N VAL A 316 -4.76 8.79 -7.42
CA VAL A 316 -3.70 9.31 -6.54
C VAL A 316 -2.37 8.59 -6.79
N ASN A 317 -2.39 7.27 -6.96
CA ASN A 317 -1.17 6.50 -7.20
C ASN A 317 -0.53 6.82 -8.56
N ALA A 318 -1.35 7.05 -9.58
CA ALA A 318 -0.89 7.42 -10.91
C ALA A 318 -0.33 8.85 -11.00
N THR A 319 -0.84 9.80 -10.19
CA THR A 319 -0.45 11.22 -10.29
C THR A 319 0.60 11.65 -9.26
N THR A 320 0.89 10.84 -8.25
CA THR A 320 1.87 11.16 -7.21
C THR A 320 3.12 10.31 -7.33
N THR A 321 4.28 10.87 -7.02
CA THR A 321 5.59 10.19 -7.03
C THR A 321 6.34 10.37 -5.71
N ASN A 322 6.09 11.45 -4.98
CA ASN A 322 6.71 11.75 -3.69
C ASN A 322 6.01 11.00 -2.56
N HIS A 323 6.79 10.30 -1.73
CA HIS A 323 6.27 9.48 -0.65
C HIS A 323 5.48 10.27 0.41
N LEU A 324 5.96 11.44 0.85
CA LEU A 324 5.27 12.25 1.87
C LEU A 324 3.96 12.82 1.31
N PHE A 325 4.00 13.32 0.06
CA PHE A 325 2.81 13.84 -0.60
C PHE A 325 1.77 12.73 -0.74
N ARG A 326 2.16 11.57 -1.29
CA ARG A 326 1.28 10.41 -1.45
C ARG A 326 0.74 9.92 -0.12
N GLN A 327 1.56 9.81 0.92
CA GLN A 327 1.13 9.37 2.25
C GLN A 327 0.00 10.23 2.80
N GLN A 328 0.18 11.57 2.78
CA GLN A 328 -0.84 12.49 3.27
C GLN A 328 -2.12 12.39 2.43
N ARG A 329 -1.99 12.29 1.10
CA ARG A 329 -3.12 12.11 0.18
C ARG A 329 -3.93 10.84 0.45
N LEU A 330 -3.24 9.72 0.65
CA LEU A 330 -3.88 8.43 0.94
C LEU A 330 -4.55 8.43 2.32
N SER A 331 -3.93 9.06 3.33
CA SER A 331 -4.54 9.25 4.64
C SER A 331 -5.86 10.01 4.53
N ASN A 332 -5.84 11.15 3.85
CA ASN A 332 -7.04 11.98 3.66
C ASN A 332 -8.12 11.21 2.88
N LEU A 333 -7.73 10.44 1.86
CA LEU A 333 -8.66 9.62 1.08
C LEU A 333 -9.38 8.57 1.94
N ILE A 334 -8.66 7.86 2.82
CA ILE A 334 -9.25 6.85 3.72
C ILE A 334 -10.19 7.50 4.74
N GLN A 335 -9.80 8.67 5.27
CA GLN A 335 -10.56 9.39 6.30
C GLN A 335 -11.76 10.15 5.73
N GLY A 336 -11.83 10.33 4.40
CA GLY A 336 -12.84 11.16 3.75
C GLY A 336 -12.58 12.66 3.93
N ASP A 337 -11.34 13.03 4.24
CA ASP A 337 -10.92 14.39 4.51
C ASP A 337 -10.59 15.16 3.22
N PRO A 338 -10.58 16.50 3.27
CA PRO A 338 -10.15 17.33 2.16
C PRO A 338 -8.76 16.92 1.64
N PRO A 339 -8.51 16.92 0.32
CA PRO A 339 -7.31 16.33 -0.24
C PRO A 339 -5.98 16.95 0.22
N LEU A 340 -6.00 18.19 0.72
CA LEU A 340 -4.82 18.88 1.26
C LEU A 340 -4.83 19.06 2.78
N LEU A 341 -5.78 18.45 3.51
CA LEU A 341 -5.75 18.46 4.97
C LEU A 341 -4.41 17.88 5.48
N GLY A 342 -3.88 18.44 6.57
CA GLY A 342 -2.64 17.98 7.19
C GLY A 342 -1.34 18.45 6.51
N PHE A 343 -1.39 19.01 5.30
CA PHE A 343 -0.18 19.47 4.60
C PHE A 343 0.55 20.60 5.34
N LEU A 344 -0.15 21.48 6.06
CA LEU A 344 0.50 22.50 6.89
C LEU A 344 1.37 21.86 7.99
N SER A 345 0.82 20.90 8.72
CA SER A 345 1.56 20.13 9.74
C SER A 345 2.76 19.39 9.12
N LEU A 346 2.56 18.78 7.95
CA LEU A 346 3.63 18.14 7.18
C LEU A 346 4.75 19.13 6.83
N PHE A 347 4.42 20.35 6.40
CA PHE A 347 5.44 21.35 6.10
C PHE A 347 6.18 21.88 7.33
N CYS A 348 5.52 21.91 8.49
CA CYS A 348 6.11 22.33 9.75
C CYS A 348 7.03 21.27 10.36
N THR A 349 6.75 19.99 10.13
CA THR A 349 7.46 18.86 10.75
C THR A 349 8.50 18.20 9.83
N ALA A 350 8.26 18.17 8.52
CA ALA A 350 9.16 17.52 7.57
C ALA A 350 10.36 18.41 7.19
N PRO A 351 11.55 17.80 6.94
CA PRO A 351 12.68 18.51 6.34
C PRO A 351 12.30 19.15 5.00
N VAL A 352 12.88 20.32 4.73
CA VAL A 352 12.54 21.12 3.53
C VAL A 352 12.99 20.41 2.25
N GLU A 353 14.08 19.65 2.35
CA GLU A 353 14.66 18.83 1.29
C GLU A 353 13.66 17.80 0.77
N ASN A 354 12.70 17.37 1.62
CA ASN A 354 11.66 16.40 1.28
C ASN A 354 10.33 17.06 0.84
N THR A 355 10.20 18.38 0.99
CA THR A 355 9.00 19.16 0.63
C THR A 355 9.31 20.09 -0.55
N ILE A 356 9.28 21.42 -0.37
CA ILE A 356 9.57 22.38 -1.46
C ILE A 356 10.99 22.21 -2.05
N GLY A 357 11.94 21.65 -1.33
CA GLY A 357 13.27 21.30 -1.86
C GLY A 357 13.25 20.10 -2.81
N SER A 358 12.30 19.18 -2.66
CA SER A 358 12.19 17.95 -3.44
C SER A 358 11.58 18.18 -4.82
N TYR A 359 12.28 17.78 -5.88
CA TYR A 359 11.75 17.87 -7.25
C TYR A 359 10.41 17.12 -7.40
N THR A 360 10.31 15.90 -6.87
CA THR A 360 9.10 15.09 -6.99
C THR A 360 7.93 15.66 -6.20
N PHE A 361 8.17 16.24 -5.01
CA PHE A 361 7.11 16.89 -4.25
C PHE A 361 6.53 18.09 -5.00
N ARG A 362 7.40 18.90 -5.63
CA ARG A 362 6.97 20.04 -6.45
C ARG A 362 6.19 19.59 -7.68
N GLN A 363 6.62 18.51 -8.33
CA GLN A 363 5.91 17.90 -9.45
C GLN A 363 4.51 17.44 -9.03
N ASP A 364 4.37 16.70 -7.92
CA ASP A 364 3.08 16.24 -7.41
C ASP A 364 2.17 17.39 -6.99
N SER A 365 2.74 18.41 -6.35
CA SER A 365 2.00 19.62 -5.98
C SER A 365 1.43 20.32 -7.21
N ARG A 366 2.19 20.35 -8.32
CA ARG A 366 1.75 20.92 -9.59
C ARG A 366 0.67 20.07 -10.24
N ALA A 367 0.89 18.76 -10.33
CA ALA A 367 -0.08 17.81 -10.88
C ALA A 367 -1.43 17.88 -10.13
N PHE A 368 -1.40 18.06 -8.81
CA PHE A 368 -2.61 18.25 -8.01
C PHE A 368 -3.43 19.48 -8.49
N PHE A 369 -2.80 20.63 -8.67
CA PHE A 369 -3.50 21.83 -9.14
C PHE A 369 -3.94 21.70 -10.60
N GLU A 370 -3.12 21.09 -11.47
CA GLU A 370 -3.45 20.84 -12.87
C GLU A 370 -4.69 19.96 -13.00
N GLN A 371 -4.76 18.86 -12.25
CA GLN A 371 -5.94 17.99 -12.20
C GLN A 371 -7.19 18.74 -11.71
N TYR A 372 -7.05 19.54 -10.64
CA TYR A 372 -8.17 20.34 -10.12
C TYR A 372 -8.62 21.43 -11.12
N ILE A 373 -7.70 21.94 -11.94
CA ILE A 373 -8.02 22.87 -13.03
C ILE A 373 -8.80 22.13 -14.12
N GLU A 374 -8.31 20.98 -14.59
CA GLU A 374 -8.91 20.20 -15.67
C GLU A 374 -10.30 19.65 -15.33
N GLU A 375 -10.50 19.09 -14.13
CA GLU A 375 -11.78 18.53 -13.68
C GLU A 375 -12.89 19.59 -13.54
N ASN A 376 -12.52 20.88 -13.42
CA ASN A 376 -13.46 21.99 -13.24
C ASN A 376 -13.62 22.87 -14.50
N ILE A 377 -12.98 22.52 -15.63
CA ILE A 377 -13.25 23.13 -16.94
C ILE A 377 -14.52 22.47 -17.52
N PRO A 378 -15.55 23.25 -17.91
CA PRO A 378 -16.71 22.69 -18.60
C PRO A 378 -16.27 22.00 -19.91
N MET A 379 -16.55 20.71 -20.06
CA MET A 379 -16.37 19.98 -21.32
C MET A 379 -17.04 20.74 -22.47
N PRO A 380 -16.35 21.02 -23.59
CA PRO A 380 -17.02 21.49 -24.79
C PRO A 380 -17.95 20.37 -25.26
N SER A 381 -19.25 20.67 -25.31
CA SER A 381 -20.27 19.76 -25.86
C SER A 381 -19.79 19.21 -27.19
N SER A 382 -19.70 17.88 -27.29
CA SER A 382 -19.39 17.15 -28.52
C SER A 382 -20.14 17.72 -29.71
N LYS A 383 -19.42 17.97 -30.80
CA LYS A 383 -19.94 18.38 -32.11
C LYS A 383 -21.22 17.59 -32.45
N LYS A 384 -22.37 18.25 -32.47
CA LYS A 384 -23.53 17.78 -33.23
C LYS A 384 -23.31 18.09 -34.70
N ASN A 385 -23.70 17.14 -35.54
CA ASN A 385 -23.68 17.19 -37.01
C ASN A 385 -24.15 18.54 -37.58
N PRO A 386 -23.59 18.99 -38.71
CA PRO A 386 -24.23 20.00 -39.53
C PRO A 386 -25.40 19.32 -40.24
N ASP A 387 -26.62 19.75 -39.95
CA ASP A 387 -27.75 19.80 -40.87
C ASP A 387 -29.01 20.10 -40.05
N ASN A 388 -29.28 21.40 -39.91
CA ASN A 388 -30.60 22.00 -40.12
C ASN A 388 -30.54 23.49 -39.73
N ASP A 389 -30.60 24.34 -40.75
CA ASP A 389 -30.95 25.74 -40.64
C ASP A 389 -32.38 25.87 -40.09
N SER A 390 -32.57 26.73 -39.07
CA SER A 390 -33.53 27.85 -39.07
C SER A 390 -33.83 28.37 -37.66
N GLN A 391 -33.61 29.68 -37.50
CA GLN A 391 -34.26 30.62 -36.58
C GLN A 391 -33.71 30.85 -35.16
N GLU A 392 -33.06 32.01 -35.05
CA GLU A 392 -32.96 32.96 -33.94
C GLU A 392 -33.71 32.65 -32.64
N SER A 393 -32.97 32.57 -31.53
CA SER A 393 -33.03 33.56 -30.42
C SER A 393 -32.45 32.98 -29.12
N GLY A 394 -31.46 33.66 -28.54
CA GLY A 394 -30.94 33.39 -27.19
C GLY A 394 -29.57 32.73 -27.18
N ARG A 395 -28.52 33.54 -27.35
CA ARG A 395 -27.12 33.17 -27.14
C ARG A 395 -26.91 32.75 -25.68
N LYS A 396 -27.13 31.47 -25.35
CA LYS A 396 -26.70 30.89 -24.07
C LYS A 396 -25.18 30.73 -24.12
N VAL A 397 -24.46 31.78 -23.71
CA VAL A 397 -23.04 31.69 -23.35
C VAL A 397 -22.89 30.55 -22.35
N PRO A 398 -21.96 29.59 -22.54
CA PRO A 398 -21.70 28.56 -21.55
C PRO A 398 -21.27 29.26 -20.26
N ARG A 399 -22.05 29.10 -19.18
CA ARG A 399 -21.67 29.61 -17.86
C ARG A 399 -20.37 28.92 -17.45
N LYS A 400 -19.25 29.66 -17.47
CA LYS A 400 -18.03 29.24 -16.78
C LYS A 400 -18.42 28.93 -15.33
N SER A 401 -18.13 27.71 -14.89
CA SER A 401 -18.15 27.35 -13.48
C SER A 401 -17.36 28.40 -12.68
N PRO A 402 -17.82 28.79 -11.48
CA PRO A 402 -17.08 29.74 -10.66
C PRO A 402 -15.70 29.17 -10.31
N GLU A 403 -14.66 30.00 -10.44
CA GLU A 403 -13.27 29.67 -10.09
C GLU A 403 -13.22 29.12 -8.65
N SER A 404 -12.58 27.96 -8.47
CA SER A 404 -12.43 27.36 -7.15
C SER A 404 -11.42 28.14 -6.30
N ILE A 405 -11.44 27.92 -4.97
CA ILE A 405 -10.49 28.60 -4.10
C ILE A 405 -9.04 28.13 -4.36
N GLU A 406 -8.86 26.84 -4.65
CA GLU A 406 -7.59 26.22 -5.01
C GLU A 406 -7.00 26.87 -6.27
N GLN A 407 -7.83 27.03 -7.30
CA GLN A 407 -7.45 27.67 -8.56
C GLN A 407 -7.05 29.14 -8.34
N ALA A 408 -7.87 29.87 -7.59
CA ALA A 408 -7.64 31.28 -7.32
C ALA A 408 -6.33 31.51 -6.54
N VAL A 409 -6.07 30.71 -5.49
CA VAL A 409 -4.82 30.78 -4.70
C VAL A 409 -3.61 30.39 -5.56
N TYR A 410 -3.70 29.31 -6.35
CA TYR A 410 -2.62 28.89 -7.24
C TYR A 410 -2.24 29.97 -8.25
N LYS A 411 -3.24 30.63 -8.85
CA LYS A 411 -3.05 31.74 -9.77
C LYS A 411 -2.48 32.99 -9.09
N MET A 412 -2.91 33.30 -7.87
CA MET A 412 -2.37 34.41 -7.08
C MET A 412 -0.88 34.23 -6.82
N VAL A 413 -0.50 33.04 -6.33
CA VAL A 413 0.90 32.72 -6.03
C VAL A 413 1.76 32.75 -7.29
N SER A 414 1.26 32.19 -8.40
CA SER A 414 1.95 32.24 -9.70
C SER A 414 2.22 33.69 -10.14
N THR A 415 1.19 34.54 -10.08
CA THR A 415 1.27 35.96 -10.44
C THR A 415 2.27 36.71 -9.55
N TYR A 416 2.20 36.48 -8.24
CA TYR A 416 3.15 37.04 -7.28
C TYR A 416 4.59 36.67 -7.62
N LEU A 417 4.89 35.38 -7.82
CA LEU A 417 6.26 34.93 -8.10
C LEU A 417 6.80 35.50 -9.41
N THR A 418 5.99 35.53 -10.47
CA THR A 418 6.39 36.12 -11.75
C THR A 418 6.65 37.62 -11.61
N LYS A 419 5.72 38.38 -11.01
CA LYS A 419 5.89 39.83 -10.85
C LYS A 419 7.06 40.18 -9.93
N ARG A 420 7.27 39.41 -8.87
CA ARG A 420 8.39 39.63 -7.96
C ARG A 420 9.73 39.35 -8.63
N LEU A 421 9.79 38.33 -9.49
CA LEU A 421 10.96 38.02 -10.29
C LEU A 421 11.25 39.13 -11.33
N GLU A 422 10.22 39.63 -12.02
CA GLU A 422 10.34 40.78 -12.93
C GLU A 422 10.90 42.00 -12.21
N MET A 423 10.36 42.35 -11.04
CA MET A 423 10.78 43.54 -10.27
C MET A 423 12.19 43.42 -9.67
N LYS A 424 12.54 42.25 -9.14
CA LYS A 424 13.80 42.05 -8.39
C LYS A 424 14.97 41.71 -9.30
N GLU A 425 14.74 40.90 -10.33
CA GLU A 425 15.79 40.29 -11.14
C GLU A 425 15.76 40.77 -12.61
N ASN A 426 14.78 41.60 -13.00
CA ASN A 426 14.58 42.07 -14.39
C ASN A 426 14.46 40.93 -15.42
N LEU A 427 13.95 39.76 -15.01
CA LEU A 427 13.79 38.59 -15.88
C LEU A 427 12.32 38.40 -16.32
N ILE A 428 12.07 38.45 -17.63
CA ILE A 428 10.73 38.27 -18.23
C ILE A 428 10.73 37.02 -19.12
N TRP A 429 9.85 36.05 -18.81
CA TRP A 429 9.79 34.75 -19.50
C TRP A 429 9.67 34.86 -21.02
N LYS A 430 8.80 35.74 -21.53
CA LYS A 430 8.54 35.90 -22.98
C LYS A 430 9.80 36.21 -23.78
N GLY A 431 10.75 36.95 -23.21
CA GLY A 431 11.99 37.36 -23.87
C GLY A 431 13.11 36.31 -23.81
N ILE A 432 12.98 35.29 -22.95
CA ILE A 432 14.05 34.33 -22.66
C ILE A 432 13.68 32.87 -22.95
N LYS A 433 12.43 32.59 -23.35
CA LYS A 433 11.90 31.22 -23.54
C LYS A 433 12.69 30.35 -24.52
N HIS A 434 13.44 30.95 -25.44
CA HIS A 434 14.26 30.25 -26.44
C HIS A 434 15.73 30.08 -26.03
N ASP A 435 16.17 30.72 -24.95
CA ASP A 435 17.56 30.65 -24.45
C ASP A 435 17.65 29.64 -23.30
N ALA A 436 18.46 28.59 -23.45
CA ALA A 436 18.59 27.54 -22.45
C ALA A 436 19.21 28.02 -21.13
N ASN A 437 20.23 28.89 -21.19
CA ASN A 437 20.94 29.38 -20.02
C ASN A 437 20.06 30.35 -19.23
N LYS A 438 19.39 31.28 -19.92
CA LYS A 438 18.47 32.22 -19.27
C LYS A 438 17.22 31.53 -18.69
N ARG A 439 16.77 30.42 -19.29
CA ARG A 439 15.70 29.57 -18.70
C ARG A 439 16.13 28.91 -17.39
N ALA A 440 17.36 28.41 -17.32
CA ALA A 440 17.91 27.83 -16.11
C ALA A 440 18.01 28.89 -14.99
N GLU A 441 18.58 30.06 -15.31
CA GLU A 441 18.70 31.20 -14.39
C GLU A 441 17.31 31.68 -13.90
N TYR A 442 16.35 31.85 -14.81
CA TYR A 442 14.97 32.20 -14.46
C TYR A 442 14.35 31.21 -13.49
N SER A 443 14.52 29.91 -13.74
CA SER A 443 13.97 28.85 -12.90
C SER A 443 14.61 28.84 -11.52
N GLU A 444 15.92 29.03 -11.43
CA GLU A 444 16.66 29.09 -10.18
C GLU A 444 16.26 30.30 -9.33
N LYS A 445 16.20 31.49 -9.93
CA LYS A 445 15.78 32.71 -9.22
C LYS A 445 14.32 32.65 -8.79
N LYS A 446 13.42 32.10 -9.64
CA LYS A 446 12.03 31.85 -9.25
C LYS A 446 11.95 30.91 -8.04
N ARG A 447 12.75 29.82 -8.02
CA ARG A 447 12.86 28.90 -6.87
C ARG A 447 13.32 29.60 -5.60
N ALA A 448 14.34 30.46 -5.70
CA ALA A 448 14.85 31.19 -4.54
C ALA A 448 13.77 32.09 -3.92
N ILE A 449 12.99 32.80 -4.75
CA ILE A 449 11.87 33.63 -4.30
C ILE A 449 10.76 32.77 -3.68
N ALA A 450 10.38 31.67 -4.35
CA ALA A 450 9.36 30.75 -3.85
C ALA A 450 9.76 30.15 -2.49
N ARG A 451 11.01 29.72 -2.33
CA ARG A 451 11.54 29.16 -1.09
C ARG A 451 11.57 30.19 0.05
N THR A 452 12.00 31.42 -0.22
CA THR A 452 12.00 32.50 0.77
C THR A 452 10.58 32.84 1.23
N THR A 453 9.64 32.90 0.29
CA THR A 453 8.22 33.14 0.58
C THR A 453 7.61 31.97 1.36
N PHE A 454 7.95 30.74 1.00
CA PHE A 454 7.51 29.53 1.71
C PHE A 454 7.96 29.54 3.18
N TYR A 455 9.22 29.89 3.46
CA TYR A 455 9.69 30.03 4.84
C TYR A 455 8.92 31.07 5.62
N SER A 456 8.63 32.21 4.97
CA SER A 456 7.85 33.28 5.55
C SER A 456 6.43 32.83 5.91
N VAL A 457 5.75 32.13 5.01
CA VAL A 457 4.40 31.59 5.28
C VAL A 457 4.44 30.51 6.36
N ARG A 458 5.45 29.64 6.33
CA ARG A 458 5.58 28.52 7.28
C ARG A 458 5.75 28.99 8.72
N SER A 459 6.54 30.04 8.96
CA SER A 459 6.94 30.44 10.32
C SER A 459 5.90 31.26 11.09
N ARG A 460 4.76 31.59 10.48
CA ARG A 460 3.78 32.54 11.03
C ARG A 460 2.66 31.84 11.81
N SER A 461 2.01 32.55 12.72
CA SER A 461 0.69 32.16 13.24
C SER A 461 -0.39 32.48 12.20
N ASP A 462 -1.65 32.13 12.45
CA ASP A 462 -2.73 32.42 11.50
C ASP A 462 -3.01 33.92 11.38
N ASP A 463 -3.02 34.66 12.48
CA ASP A 463 -3.19 36.13 12.47
C ASP A 463 -2.03 36.82 11.73
N ASP A 464 -0.79 36.43 12.06
CA ASP A 464 0.40 36.95 11.37
C ASP A 464 0.43 36.58 9.88
N PHE A 465 -0.13 35.42 9.53
CA PHE A 465 -0.24 34.97 8.16
C PHE A 465 -1.22 35.84 7.36
N VAL A 466 -2.38 36.19 7.92
CA VAL A 466 -3.35 37.06 7.24
C VAL A 466 -2.74 38.43 6.93
N GLU A 467 -2.03 39.03 7.90
CA GLU A 467 -1.32 40.29 7.69
C GLU A 467 -0.22 40.16 6.62
N TYR A 468 0.58 39.09 6.70
CA TYR A 468 1.63 38.85 5.73
C TYR A 468 1.10 38.62 4.32
N PHE A 469 0.02 37.83 4.19
CA PHE A 469 -0.62 37.50 2.93
C PHE A 469 -1.10 38.78 2.24
N THR A 470 -1.84 39.61 2.97
CA THR A 470 -2.36 40.88 2.45
C THR A 470 -1.25 41.88 2.08
N LYS A 471 -0.23 42.05 2.93
CA LYS A 471 0.87 42.98 2.66
C LYS A 471 1.84 42.52 1.57
N THR A 472 2.04 41.21 1.43
CA THR A 472 3.10 40.65 0.57
C THR A 472 2.54 40.03 -0.70
N LEU A 473 1.62 39.06 -0.59
CA LEU A 473 1.10 38.37 -1.77
C LEU A 473 0.15 39.25 -2.58
N CYS A 474 -0.58 40.18 -1.93
CA CYS A 474 -1.38 41.18 -2.63
C CYS A 474 -0.60 42.45 -3.02
N SER A 475 0.73 42.50 -2.83
CA SER A 475 1.55 43.69 -3.15
C SER A 475 1.75 43.92 -4.66
N VAL A 476 1.28 43.01 -5.50
CA VAL A 476 1.38 43.09 -6.96
C VAL A 476 -0.02 43.06 -7.58
N SER A 477 -0.18 43.69 -8.75
CA SER A 477 -1.44 43.64 -9.49
C SER A 477 -1.80 42.20 -9.84
N GLN A 478 -2.91 41.72 -9.28
CA GLN A 478 -3.40 40.36 -9.49
C GLN A 478 -4.24 40.31 -10.76
N GLN A 479 -3.81 39.53 -11.75
CA GLN A 479 -4.58 39.32 -12.99
C GLN A 479 -5.67 38.25 -12.79
N MET A 480 -6.59 38.47 -11.85
CA MET A 480 -7.65 37.52 -11.51
C MET A 480 -9.05 38.14 -11.54
N SER A 481 -10.06 37.26 -11.51
CA SER A 481 -11.45 37.71 -11.49
C SER A 481 -11.79 38.34 -10.13
N GLU A 482 -12.65 39.36 -10.13
CA GLU A 482 -13.14 39.99 -8.89
C GLU A 482 -13.77 38.95 -7.95
N LYS A 483 -14.56 38.02 -8.51
CA LYS A 483 -15.15 36.89 -7.76
C LYS A 483 -14.10 36.00 -7.12
N GLY A 484 -13.01 35.67 -7.84
CA GLY A 484 -11.90 34.89 -7.31
C GLY A 484 -11.17 35.62 -6.17
N PHE A 485 -10.93 36.91 -6.34
CA PHE A 485 -10.30 37.73 -5.30
C PHE A 485 -11.16 37.86 -4.03
N LEU A 486 -12.46 38.14 -4.19
CA LEU A 486 -13.40 38.21 -3.07
C LEU A 486 -13.51 36.86 -2.34
N ARG A 487 -13.51 35.75 -3.07
CA ARG A 487 -13.53 34.41 -2.48
C ARG A 487 -12.28 34.15 -1.64
N ILE A 488 -11.09 34.51 -2.15
CA ILE A 488 -9.85 34.43 -1.36
C ILE A 488 -9.96 35.29 -0.10
N ALA A 489 -10.40 36.55 -0.23
CA ALA A 489 -10.52 37.44 0.92
C ALA A 489 -11.47 36.87 1.98
N GLN A 490 -12.66 36.42 1.59
CA GLN A 490 -13.63 35.81 2.50
C GLN A 490 -13.07 34.56 3.19
N THR A 491 -12.45 33.65 2.44
CA THR A 491 -11.88 32.42 3.00
C THR A 491 -10.63 32.69 3.84
N LEU A 492 -9.84 33.73 3.55
CA LEU A 492 -8.66 34.10 4.33
C LEU A 492 -9.03 34.51 5.76
N PHE A 493 -10.14 35.22 5.95
CA PHE A 493 -10.62 35.59 7.28
C PHE A 493 -11.42 34.48 7.97
N ALA A 494 -12.14 33.63 7.23
CA ALA A 494 -12.96 32.57 7.81
C ALA A 494 -12.17 31.28 8.11
N GLU A 495 -11.23 30.90 7.24
CA GLU A 495 -10.45 29.66 7.29
C GLU A 495 -8.96 29.97 6.94
N PRO A 496 -8.24 30.76 7.76
CA PRO A 496 -6.86 31.20 7.44
C PRO A 496 -5.90 30.03 7.21
N GLU A 497 -6.02 28.95 7.99
CA GLU A 497 -5.20 27.74 7.86
C GLU A 497 -5.32 27.10 6.47
N LYS A 498 -6.52 27.13 5.88
CA LYS A 498 -6.78 26.57 4.54
C LYS A 498 -6.08 27.39 3.46
N ILE A 499 -6.20 28.72 3.52
CA ILE A 499 -5.48 29.59 2.57
C ILE A 499 -3.98 29.46 2.75
N ARG A 500 -3.51 29.34 4.00
CA ARG A 500 -2.10 29.11 4.31
C ARG A 500 -1.59 27.80 3.71
N THR A 501 -2.32 26.71 3.91
CA THR A 501 -2.01 25.40 3.33
C THR A 501 -1.95 25.48 1.81
N LEU A 502 -2.99 26.02 1.17
CA LEU A 502 -3.05 26.18 -0.29
C LEU A 502 -1.88 27.04 -0.81
N THR A 503 -1.54 28.11 -0.09
CA THR A 503 -0.41 28.98 -0.44
C THR A 503 0.91 28.21 -0.40
N MET A 504 1.15 27.40 0.63
CA MET A 504 2.38 26.62 0.75
C MET A 504 2.50 25.53 -0.32
N VAL A 505 1.41 24.81 -0.61
CA VAL A 505 1.39 23.82 -1.71
C VAL A 505 1.56 24.52 -3.06
N ALA A 506 0.95 25.69 -3.28
CA ALA A 506 1.12 26.46 -4.51
C ALA A 506 2.55 27.00 -4.69
N LEU A 507 3.19 27.45 -3.61
CA LEU A 507 4.59 27.85 -3.61
C LEU A 507 5.50 26.66 -3.94
N ALA A 508 5.21 25.47 -3.41
CA ALA A 508 5.92 24.25 -3.77
C ALA A 508 5.71 23.88 -5.25
N ALA A 509 4.50 23.99 -5.78
CA ALA A 509 4.20 23.70 -7.18
C ALA A 509 4.86 24.69 -8.18
N GLN A 510 5.03 25.95 -7.78
CA GLN A 510 5.50 27.04 -8.64
C GLN A 510 7.02 27.28 -8.60
N GLY A 511 7.70 26.86 -7.53
CA GLY A 511 9.16 26.70 -7.49
C GLY A 511 9.63 25.53 -8.36
#